data_AF-A0A8T5PP63-F1
#
_entry.id   AF-A0A8T5PP63-F1
#
_cell.length_a   1.000
_cell.length_b   1.000
_cell.length_c   1.000
_cell.angle_alpha   90.00
_cell.angle_beta   90.00
_cell.angle_gamma   90.00
#
_symmetry.space_group_name_H-M   'P 1'
#
loop_
_entity.id
_entity.type
_entity.pdbx_description
1 polymer ?
#
loop_
_entity_poly.entity_id
_entity_poly.type
_entity_poly.pdbx_seq_one_letter_code
_entity_poly.pdbx_strand_id
1 'polypeptide(L)'
;MEESIRFIYGKEYWYISAFINTNEFIGESKAEEIEELLLIKLKNLNHNHLSKAFAFLEKYPHAEEKKATLIDMAKSISIECDWEPFFQNFPYTNENNPYTEDNRDLIYNTLGYFKLEVEYYKNEPYKKEKITPDLIQQIPFIVIDILKEFGVKKENQFLLLDTESPIYVFVISNKVEPRDIQWNKESIERYKKVLSYWTQIYAGQWSDYTDDLFQRRVKNNLSNRLSELHYIKRNSGFIYMAEKNYETEFPYIKKTILEPASEVRAVLFALMSINNSLDVLFMKRYSDVFMSLEKIEEKTKNLRFLRGMIQTKMSLIYNELDWNPRQHYTRILTHLIRKFRLEIIIERTNQKFQMLYDSMQELYLKRTEEYQKGTKKALYFLQIILGAGFIIEFANAIRISFGLDDISEPSRLLHSIISLVLGLFLLITLAYLLYSRIKSKALEYGHTVDAVIQDDNKNVILIKRKYAPFKGKYALPGGFIKYNEDPKQAILREVREETNLAIEIINKIGVYDQKGRDPRGKIVSTAFKCRIVRDSSRILGGDDATVAEAIPIEKIKSIDLAFDHKQILKDADVL
;
A
#
# COMPACT_ATOMS: atom_id res chain seq x y z
N MET A 1 24.93 -7.10 49.75
CA MET A 1 24.76 -6.13 48.65
C MET A 1 25.00 -6.88 47.38
N GLU A 2 23.96 -7.25 46.62
CA GLU A 2 24.19 -7.79 45.27
C GLU A 2 24.99 -6.74 44.49
N GLU A 3 26.11 -7.14 43.87
CA GLU A 3 26.92 -6.29 43.00
C GLU A 3 26.02 -5.73 41.89
N SER A 4 25.63 -4.47 41.99
CA SER A 4 24.75 -3.83 41.02
C SER A 4 25.57 -3.36 39.82
N ILE A 5 25.17 -3.79 38.63
CA ILE A 5 25.71 -3.24 37.38
C ILE A 5 25.04 -1.90 37.05
N ARG A 6 25.81 -0.93 36.55
CA ARG A 6 25.31 0.35 36.03
C ARG A 6 25.83 0.59 34.62
N PHE A 7 24.92 0.79 33.67
CA PHE A 7 25.28 1.30 32.34
C PHE A 7 25.32 2.82 32.36
N ILE A 8 26.33 3.39 31.73
CA ILE A 8 26.45 4.84 31.55
C ILE A 8 25.92 5.19 30.15
N TYR A 9 24.99 6.12 30.10
CA TYR A 9 24.43 6.62 28.85
C TYR A 9 25.51 7.15 27.91
N GLY A 10 25.41 6.82 26.61
CA GLY A 10 26.28 7.33 25.56
C GLY A 10 25.56 8.32 24.65
N LYS A 11 24.75 7.78 23.71
CA LYS A 11 23.99 8.48 22.66
C LYS A 11 22.67 7.74 22.37
N GLU A 12 21.78 8.39 21.63
CA GLU A 12 20.58 7.77 21.07
C GLU A 12 20.46 8.00 19.56
N TYR A 13 19.79 7.06 18.91
CA TYR A 13 19.38 7.16 17.51
C TYR A 13 17.87 7.02 17.44
N TRP A 14 17.19 8.06 16.98
CA TRP A 14 15.74 8.07 16.83
C TRP A 14 15.37 8.01 15.37
N TYR A 15 14.29 7.28 15.08
CA TYR A 15 13.77 7.15 13.72
C TYR A 15 12.28 7.43 13.68
N ILE A 16 11.88 8.30 12.75
CA ILE A 16 10.49 8.71 12.54
C ILE A 16 10.18 8.55 11.07
N SER A 17 9.37 7.55 10.73
CA SER A 17 8.96 7.31 9.35
C SER A 17 8.08 8.44 8.83
N ALA A 18 8.23 8.77 7.55
CA ALA A 18 7.42 9.81 6.93
C ALA A 18 7.18 9.56 5.44
N PHE A 19 6.04 10.03 4.96
CA PHE A 19 5.81 10.26 3.54
C PHE A 19 6.04 11.74 3.21
N ILE A 20 6.72 12.01 2.10
CA ILE A 20 7.00 13.37 1.59
C ILE A 20 6.62 13.45 0.12
N ASN A 21 6.12 14.61 -0.31
CA ASN A 21 6.11 14.99 -1.72
C ASN A 21 7.39 15.75 -2.08
N THR A 22 8.33 15.10 -2.74
CA THR A 22 9.62 15.71 -3.11
C THR A 22 9.51 16.77 -4.21
N ASN A 23 8.36 16.90 -4.87
CA ASN A 23 8.12 18.00 -5.79
C ASN A 23 7.79 19.32 -5.05
N GLU A 24 7.36 19.21 -3.79
CA GLU A 24 6.94 20.36 -2.97
C GLU A 24 7.98 20.69 -1.90
N PHE A 25 8.64 19.67 -1.34
CA PHE A 25 9.65 19.82 -0.29
C PHE A 25 10.97 19.12 -0.61
N ILE A 26 12.05 19.70 -0.11
CA ILE A 26 13.36 19.06 -0.02
C ILE A 26 13.44 18.41 1.37
N GLY A 27 13.71 17.10 1.43
CA GLY A 27 13.67 16.34 2.68
C GLY A 27 14.70 16.82 3.70
N GLU A 28 15.90 17.17 3.22
CA GLU A 28 17.01 17.69 4.01
C GLU A 28 16.64 19.03 4.67
N SER A 29 16.00 19.94 3.94
CA SER A 29 15.53 21.21 4.50
C SER A 29 14.44 21.01 5.56
N LYS A 30 13.57 20.00 5.41
CA LYS A 30 12.61 19.64 6.48
C LYS A 30 13.29 19.01 7.69
N ALA A 31 14.40 18.30 7.51
CA ALA A 31 15.17 17.74 8.61
C ALA A 31 15.78 18.86 9.47
N GLU A 32 16.35 19.90 8.83
CA GLU A 32 16.85 21.12 9.50
C GLU A 32 15.75 21.84 10.28
N GLU A 33 14.57 22.02 9.69
CA GLU A 33 13.44 22.65 10.39
C GLU A 33 12.97 21.84 11.60
N ILE A 34 12.91 20.50 11.47
CA ILE A 34 12.58 19.61 12.59
C ILE A 34 13.63 19.73 13.69
N GLU A 35 14.91 19.74 13.35
CA GLU A 35 16.00 19.92 14.32
C GLU A 35 15.86 21.23 15.09
N GLU A 36 15.73 22.35 14.38
CA GLU A 36 15.59 23.68 14.97
C GLU A 36 14.35 23.75 15.88
N LEU A 37 13.21 23.25 15.39
CA LEU A 37 11.96 23.19 16.16
C LEU A 37 12.16 22.43 17.48
N LEU A 38 12.74 21.23 17.41
CA LEU A 38 12.91 20.38 18.59
C LEU A 38 13.87 21.05 19.60
N LEU A 39 14.99 21.61 19.14
CA LEU A 39 15.92 22.32 20.01
C LEU A 39 15.27 23.53 20.69
N ILE A 40 14.48 24.32 19.96
CA ILE A 40 13.76 25.48 20.52
C ILE A 40 12.71 25.03 21.54
N LYS A 41 11.88 24.05 21.19
CA LYS A 41 10.78 23.58 22.05
C LYS A 41 11.30 22.92 23.32
N LEU A 42 12.30 22.05 23.21
CA LEU A 42 12.88 21.32 24.35
C LEU A 42 13.60 22.25 25.34
N LYS A 43 14.34 23.26 24.85
CA LYS A 43 14.98 24.28 25.71
C LYS A 43 13.97 25.12 26.49
N ASN A 44 12.78 25.33 25.93
CA ASN A 44 11.71 26.15 26.52
C ASN A 44 10.64 25.32 27.25
N LEU A 45 10.90 24.05 27.55
CA LEU A 45 9.97 23.23 28.33
C LEU A 45 9.73 23.82 29.72
N ASN A 46 8.48 23.73 30.17
CA ASN A 46 8.02 24.17 31.48
C ASN A 46 7.19 23.04 32.10
N HIS A 47 6.75 23.22 33.35
CA HIS A 47 5.97 22.19 34.05
C HIS A 47 4.66 21.80 33.35
N ASN A 48 4.00 22.73 32.65
CA ASN A 48 2.74 22.44 31.96
C ASN A 48 2.95 21.44 30.81
N HIS A 49 4.03 21.60 30.05
CA HIS A 49 4.42 20.69 28.97
C HIS A 49 4.80 19.28 29.48
N LEU A 50 5.14 19.15 30.76
CA LEU A 50 5.71 17.92 31.34
C LEU A 50 4.73 17.16 32.24
N SER A 51 3.47 17.60 32.33
CA SER A 51 2.46 17.00 33.23
C SER A 51 2.35 15.47 33.09
N LYS A 52 2.25 14.95 31.86
CA LYS A 52 2.21 13.50 31.59
C LYS A 52 3.50 12.78 32.04
N ALA A 53 4.66 13.36 31.73
CA ALA A 53 5.96 12.79 32.09
C ALA A 53 6.17 12.78 33.60
N PHE A 54 5.77 13.85 34.29
CA PHE A 54 5.86 13.95 35.74
C PHE A 54 4.96 12.94 36.43
N ALA A 55 3.71 12.80 35.98
CA ALA A 55 2.79 11.79 36.51
C ALA A 55 3.32 10.36 36.32
N PHE A 56 4.06 10.09 35.25
CA PHE A 56 4.75 8.82 35.06
C PHE A 56 5.90 8.63 36.07
N LEU A 57 6.71 9.66 36.29
CA LEU A 57 7.86 9.62 37.19
C LEU A 57 7.48 9.48 38.67
N GLU A 58 6.26 9.86 39.08
CA GLU A 58 5.75 9.64 40.46
C GLU A 58 5.79 8.18 40.90
N LYS A 59 5.80 7.25 39.94
CA LYS A 59 5.83 5.81 40.21
C LYS A 59 7.23 5.31 40.62
N TYR A 60 8.25 6.16 40.54
CA TYR A 60 9.65 5.80 40.77
C TYR A 60 10.20 6.48 42.03
N PRO A 61 11.16 5.83 42.73
CA PRO A 61 11.88 6.46 43.85
C PRO A 61 12.57 7.77 43.42
N HIS A 62 12.67 8.73 44.34
CA HIS A 62 13.29 10.03 44.11
C HIS A 62 12.65 10.83 42.94
N ALA A 63 11.32 10.77 42.82
CA ALA A 63 10.57 11.39 41.74
C ALA A 63 10.89 12.88 41.52
N GLU A 64 11.03 13.68 42.58
CA GLU A 64 11.38 15.11 42.46
C GLU A 64 12.77 15.33 41.83
N GLU A 65 13.77 14.56 42.23
CA GLU A 65 15.11 14.62 41.64
C GLU A 65 15.08 14.19 40.17
N LYS A 66 14.31 13.16 39.85
CA LYS A 66 14.10 12.69 38.47
C LYS A 66 13.41 13.74 37.61
N LYS A 67 12.38 14.43 38.11
CA LYS A 67 11.71 15.53 37.40
C LYS A 67 12.67 16.69 37.11
N ALA A 68 13.48 17.09 38.11
CA ALA A 68 14.50 18.11 37.92
C ALA A 68 15.54 17.69 36.87
N THR A 69 16.01 16.44 36.95
CA THR A 69 16.94 15.86 35.99
C THR A 69 16.34 15.80 34.58
N LEU A 70 15.06 15.47 34.43
CA LEU A 70 14.39 15.45 33.12
C LEU A 70 14.39 16.82 32.44
N ILE A 71 14.12 17.89 33.21
CA ILE A 71 14.15 19.26 32.69
C ILE A 71 15.57 19.63 32.25
N ASP A 72 16.56 19.33 33.09
CA ASP A 72 17.96 19.61 32.80
C ASP A 72 18.45 18.82 31.57
N MET A 73 18.07 17.54 31.47
CA MET A 73 18.31 16.69 30.30
C MET A 73 17.75 17.32 29.03
N ALA A 74 16.47 17.72 29.04
CA ALA A 74 15.82 18.31 27.88
C ALA A 74 16.50 19.62 27.42
N LYS A 75 17.01 20.43 28.36
CA LYS A 75 17.76 21.66 28.05
C LYS A 75 19.18 21.40 27.53
N SER A 76 19.79 20.30 27.97
CA SER A 76 21.15 19.90 27.58
C SER A 76 21.24 19.15 26.25
N ILE A 77 20.09 18.86 25.63
CA ILE A 77 20.01 17.98 24.47
C ILE A 77 20.73 18.57 23.25
N SER A 78 21.52 17.73 22.59
CA SER A 78 22.03 17.93 21.23
C SER A 78 21.25 17.01 20.30
N ILE A 79 20.83 17.52 19.16
CA ILE A 79 20.13 16.78 18.11
C ILE A 79 20.82 17.11 16.78
N GLU A 80 21.05 16.10 15.96
CA GLU A 80 21.40 16.21 14.54
C GLU A 80 20.37 15.41 13.75
N CYS A 81 19.67 16.04 12.80
CA CYS A 81 18.56 15.44 12.08
C CYS A 81 18.87 15.28 10.58
N ASP A 82 18.78 14.05 10.08
CA ASP A 82 18.95 13.71 8.67
C ASP A 82 17.65 13.17 8.06
N TRP A 83 17.45 13.40 6.77
CA TRP A 83 16.41 12.73 5.99
C TRP A 83 17.00 11.55 5.21
N GLU A 84 16.42 10.36 5.36
CA GLU A 84 16.85 9.14 4.68
C GLU A 84 15.71 8.61 3.79
N PRO A 85 15.75 8.84 2.46
CA PRO A 85 14.73 8.34 1.55
C PRO A 85 14.85 6.83 1.36
N PHE A 86 13.72 6.12 1.33
CA PHE A 86 13.67 4.66 1.27
C PHE A 86 12.95 4.12 0.02
N PHE A 87 11.68 4.44 -0.17
CA PHE A 87 10.97 4.21 -1.43
C PHE A 87 10.71 5.55 -2.10
N GLN A 88 10.84 5.59 -3.43
CA GLN A 88 10.64 6.80 -4.23
C GLN A 88 9.81 6.47 -5.47
N ASN A 89 9.26 7.49 -6.11
CA ASN A 89 8.56 7.40 -7.40
C ASN A 89 7.27 6.57 -7.36
N PHE A 90 6.47 6.71 -6.30
CA PHE A 90 5.11 6.18 -6.25
C PHE A 90 4.09 7.30 -6.05
N PRO A 91 2.83 7.16 -6.46
CA PRO A 91 1.78 8.06 -6.03
C PRO A 91 1.07 7.47 -4.81
N TYR A 92 1.11 8.14 -3.65
CA TYR A 92 0.31 7.79 -2.48
C TYR A 92 -0.55 8.95 -2.03
N THR A 93 -1.82 8.69 -1.72
CA THR A 93 -2.74 9.68 -1.13
C THR A 93 -3.22 9.16 0.21
N ASN A 94 -3.12 10.01 1.24
CA ASN A 94 -3.70 9.71 2.54
C ASN A 94 -5.19 10.06 2.54
N GLU A 95 -6.04 9.04 2.60
CA GLU A 95 -7.50 9.22 2.54
C GLU A 95 -8.11 9.83 3.80
N ASN A 96 -7.36 9.83 4.91
CA ASN A 96 -7.72 10.42 6.20
C ASN A 96 -7.17 11.84 6.40
N ASN A 97 -6.66 12.49 5.35
CA ASN A 97 -6.03 13.79 5.50
C ASN A 97 -7.07 14.88 5.87
N PRO A 98 -6.85 15.67 6.94
CA PRO A 98 -7.79 16.72 7.37
C PRO A 98 -7.89 17.91 6.39
N TYR A 99 -6.95 18.07 5.46
CA TYR A 99 -6.93 19.17 4.50
C TYR A 99 -7.72 18.91 3.21
N THR A 100 -8.48 17.81 3.13
CA THR A 100 -9.23 17.42 1.92
C THR A 100 -10.45 18.30 1.62
N GLU A 101 -10.71 19.36 2.41
CA GLU A 101 -11.84 20.28 2.21
C GLU A 101 -11.81 21.00 0.84
N ASP A 102 -10.65 21.07 0.18
CA ASP A 102 -10.45 21.75 -1.11
C ASP A 102 -10.47 20.84 -2.36
N ASN A 103 -10.94 19.58 -2.25
CA ASN A 103 -10.98 18.61 -3.36
C ASN A 103 -9.62 18.28 -4.02
N ARG A 104 -8.49 18.71 -3.45
CA ARG A 104 -7.15 18.37 -3.95
C ARG A 104 -6.59 17.15 -3.22
N ASP A 105 -6.34 16.09 -3.98
CA ASP A 105 -5.65 14.91 -3.47
C ASP A 105 -4.18 15.28 -3.21
N LEU A 106 -3.79 15.30 -1.93
CA LEU A 106 -2.39 15.49 -1.52
C LEU A 106 -1.62 14.20 -1.83
N ILE A 107 -0.71 14.29 -2.80
CA ILE A 107 0.10 13.16 -3.25
C ILE A 107 1.44 13.20 -2.53
N TYR A 108 1.87 12.06 -2.01
CA TYR A 108 3.21 11.80 -1.52
C TYR A 108 3.90 10.86 -2.48
N ASN A 109 5.20 11.09 -2.73
CA ASN A 109 5.96 10.34 -3.71
C ASN A 109 7.19 9.61 -3.19
N THR A 110 7.49 9.83 -1.91
CA THR A 110 8.65 9.25 -1.23
C THR A 110 8.22 8.79 0.16
N LEU A 111 8.65 7.59 0.54
CA LEU A 111 8.63 7.08 1.90
C LEU A 111 10.08 7.06 2.38
N GLY A 112 10.32 7.55 3.59
CA GLY A 112 11.62 7.52 4.22
C GLY A 112 11.48 7.64 5.73
N TYR A 113 12.54 8.09 6.37
CA TYR A 113 12.51 8.40 7.79
C TYR A 113 13.46 9.55 8.12
N PHE A 114 13.07 10.36 9.10
CA PHE A 114 13.98 11.27 9.77
C PHE A 114 14.79 10.50 10.80
N LYS A 115 16.12 10.61 10.71
CA LYS A 115 17.08 10.02 11.62
C LYS A 115 17.61 11.13 12.52
N LEU A 116 17.39 11.01 13.82
CA LEU A 116 17.90 11.97 14.80
C LEU A 116 19.01 11.32 15.63
N GLU A 117 20.22 11.87 15.56
CA GLU A 117 21.31 11.52 16.47
C GLU A 117 21.22 12.43 17.70
N VAL A 118 21.03 11.83 18.87
CA VAL A 118 20.72 12.56 20.11
C VAL A 118 21.77 12.30 21.18
N GLU A 119 22.20 13.37 21.84
CA GLU A 119 23.14 13.30 22.95
C GLU A 119 22.79 14.30 24.05
N TYR A 120 22.50 13.79 25.25
CA TYR A 120 22.36 14.62 26.45
C TYR A 120 23.72 14.93 27.06
N TYR A 121 23.87 16.13 27.64
CA TYR A 121 25.09 16.53 28.34
C TYR A 121 26.37 16.29 27.53
N LYS A 122 26.34 16.59 26.22
CA LYS A 122 27.48 16.40 25.30
C LYS A 122 28.79 16.98 25.85
N ASN A 123 28.71 18.11 26.54
CA ASN A 123 29.86 18.82 27.14
C ASN A 123 30.03 18.55 28.65
N GLU A 124 29.18 17.75 29.29
CA GLU A 124 29.21 17.44 30.73
C GLU A 124 29.11 15.92 31.00
N PRO A 125 30.13 15.12 30.63
CA PRO A 125 30.02 13.65 30.65
C PRO A 125 29.67 13.05 32.01
N TYR A 126 30.10 13.69 33.11
CA TYR A 126 29.80 13.25 34.49
C TYR A 126 28.29 13.26 34.81
N LYS A 127 27.49 14.11 34.14
CA LYS A 127 26.03 14.13 34.31
C LYS A 127 25.34 12.95 33.62
N LYS A 128 25.97 12.34 32.61
CA LYS A 128 25.42 11.15 31.92
C LYS A 128 25.25 9.95 32.85
N GLU A 129 26.01 9.91 33.95
CA GLU A 129 25.91 8.88 35.00
C GLU A 129 24.60 8.93 35.80
N LYS A 130 23.90 10.08 35.78
CA LYS A 130 22.60 10.26 36.44
C LYS A 130 21.43 9.87 35.53
N ILE A 131 21.69 9.65 34.24
CA ILE A 131 20.65 9.29 33.29
C ILE A 131 20.22 7.85 33.54
N THR A 132 18.92 7.68 33.77
CA THR A 132 18.29 6.39 34.01
C THR A 132 17.29 6.06 32.90
N PRO A 133 16.99 4.77 32.64
CA PRO A 133 16.09 4.37 31.55
C PRO A 133 14.71 5.03 31.59
N ASP A 134 14.18 5.30 32.78
CA ASP A 134 12.88 5.96 32.94
C ASP A 134 12.89 7.43 32.49
N LEU A 135 14.03 8.13 32.62
CA LEU A 135 14.21 9.50 32.15
C LEU A 135 14.34 9.56 30.63
N ILE A 136 15.19 8.70 30.05
CA ILE A 136 15.38 8.59 28.59
C ILE A 136 14.04 8.42 27.89
N GLN A 137 13.17 7.59 28.45
CA GLN A 137 11.86 7.32 27.86
C GLN A 137 11.00 8.57 27.69
N GLN A 138 11.12 9.58 28.56
CA GLN A 138 10.21 10.71 28.56
C GLN A 138 10.45 11.69 27.41
N ILE A 139 11.70 11.88 26.98
CA ILE A 139 12.00 12.91 25.97
C ILE A 139 11.35 12.58 24.61
N PRO A 140 11.48 11.36 24.05
CA PRO A 140 10.78 11.03 22.81
C PRO A 140 9.25 11.08 22.92
N PHE A 141 8.66 10.88 24.10
CA PHE A 141 7.21 11.11 24.30
C PHE A 141 6.83 12.59 24.22
N ILE A 142 7.71 13.49 24.65
CA ILE A 142 7.48 14.93 24.49
C ILE A 142 7.69 15.33 23.03
N VAL A 143 8.70 14.76 22.38
CA VAL A 143 9.04 15.01 20.97
C VAL A 143 7.92 14.57 20.04
N ILE A 144 7.29 13.42 20.27
CA ILE A 144 6.19 12.96 19.41
C ILE A 144 4.97 13.91 19.48
N ASP A 145 4.67 14.48 20.66
CA ASP A 145 3.61 15.48 20.82
C ASP A 145 3.96 16.77 20.04
N ILE A 146 5.23 17.24 20.12
CA ILE A 146 5.71 18.39 19.33
C ILE A 146 5.61 18.15 17.83
N LEU A 147 6.02 16.96 17.37
CA LEU A 147 5.99 16.60 15.94
C LEU A 147 4.57 16.39 15.41
N LYS A 148 3.66 15.93 16.28
CA LYS A 148 2.24 15.86 15.94
C LYS A 148 1.67 17.25 15.67
N GLU A 149 1.97 18.24 16.52
CA GLU A 149 1.59 19.64 16.28
C GLU A 149 2.24 20.20 15.01
N PHE A 150 3.50 19.86 14.75
CA PHE A 150 4.22 20.29 13.55
C PHE A 150 3.62 19.74 12.26
N GLY A 151 3.34 18.44 12.20
CA GLY A 151 2.81 17.78 11.01
C GLY A 151 1.40 18.21 10.63
N VAL A 152 0.60 18.69 11.59
CA VAL A 152 -0.76 19.21 11.36
C VAL A 152 -0.80 20.70 11.05
N LYS A 153 0.33 21.33 10.71
CA LYS A 153 0.33 22.68 10.15
C LYS A 153 0.09 22.67 8.65
N LYS A 154 -0.62 23.69 8.14
CA LYS A 154 -0.93 23.82 6.70
C LYS A 154 0.33 23.91 5.84
N GLU A 155 1.38 24.59 6.30
CA GLU A 155 2.67 24.63 5.61
C GLU A 155 3.34 23.25 5.44
N ASN A 156 2.92 22.25 6.21
CA ASN A 156 3.44 20.89 6.21
C ASN A 156 2.48 19.86 5.59
N GLN A 157 1.46 20.30 4.84
CA GLN A 157 0.46 19.40 4.25
C GLN A 157 1.03 18.28 3.33
N PHE A 158 2.22 18.49 2.75
CA PHE A 158 2.94 17.49 1.94
C PHE A 158 3.98 16.66 2.73
N LEU A 159 3.92 16.73 4.05
CA LEU A 159 4.68 15.89 4.98
C LEU A 159 3.70 15.11 5.85
N LEU A 160 3.80 13.78 5.85
CA LEU A 160 3.00 12.90 6.69
C LEU A 160 3.93 12.07 7.57
N LEU A 161 4.05 12.48 8.84
CA LEU A 161 4.87 11.82 9.86
C LEU A 161 4.13 10.65 10.52
N ASP A 162 4.86 9.59 10.91
CA ASP A 162 4.37 8.48 11.72
C ASP A 162 4.24 8.89 13.20
N THR A 163 3.27 9.76 13.50
CA THR A 163 3.05 10.30 14.86
C THR A 163 2.05 9.50 15.71
N GLU A 164 1.34 8.55 15.09
CA GLU A 164 0.43 7.61 15.79
C GLU A 164 1.18 6.40 16.40
N SER A 165 2.49 6.39 16.18
CA SER A 165 3.44 5.36 16.51
C SER A 165 4.48 5.94 17.47
N PRO A 166 4.97 5.17 18.45
CA PRO A 166 6.14 5.61 19.21
C PRO A 166 7.36 5.79 18.29
N ILE A 167 8.15 6.83 18.58
CA ILE A 167 9.46 7.05 17.97
C ILE A 167 10.32 5.82 18.21
N TYR A 168 11.02 5.38 17.17
CA TYR A 168 11.87 4.21 17.29
C TYR A 168 13.25 4.60 17.82
N VAL A 169 13.59 4.15 19.03
CA VAL A 169 14.76 4.66 19.76
C VAL A 169 15.78 3.57 20.04
N PHE A 170 17.02 3.77 19.60
CA PHE A 170 18.16 2.97 20.05
C PHE A 170 19.00 3.75 21.03
N VAL A 171 19.18 3.21 22.24
CA VAL A 171 20.09 3.76 23.23
C VAL A 171 21.40 3.01 23.18
N ILE A 172 22.50 3.78 23.12
CA ILE A 172 23.84 3.26 23.02
C ILE A 172 24.59 3.58 24.31
N SER A 173 25.22 2.56 24.89
CA SER A 173 26.13 2.69 26.02
C SER A 173 27.47 2.08 25.65
N ASN A 174 28.57 2.77 25.98
CA ASN A 174 29.92 2.22 25.80
C ASN A 174 30.69 2.01 27.11
N LYS A 175 30.06 2.34 28.24
CA LYS A 175 30.65 2.28 29.58
C LYS A 175 29.71 1.59 30.55
N VAL A 176 30.30 0.79 31.42
CA VAL A 176 29.58 0.00 32.43
C VAL A 176 30.41 -0.07 33.70
N GLU A 177 29.74 -0.14 34.83
CA GLU A 177 30.33 -0.32 36.16
C GLU A 177 29.74 -1.58 36.82
N PRO A 178 30.57 -2.52 37.32
CA PRO A 178 32.04 -2.54 37.21
C PRO A 178 32.52 -2.66 35.75
N ARG A 179 33.76 -2.23 35.47
CA ARG A 179 34.36 -2.29 34.13
C ARG A 179 34.66 -3.74 33.72
N ASP A 180 34.86 -3.97 32.42
CA ASP A 180 35.35 -5.23 31.83
C ASP A 180 34.45 -6.47 32.07
N ILE A 181 33.14 -6.28 32.14
CA ILE A 181 32.18 -7.38 32.22
C ILE A 181 32.22 -8.20 30.92
N GLN A 182 32.45 -9.50 31.04
CA GLN A 182 32.30 -10.43 29.93
C GLN A 182 30.83 -10.84 29.78
N TRP A 183 30.28 -10.61 28.59
CA TRP A 183 28.87 -10.92 28.29
C TRP A 183 28.69 -12.37 27.84
N ASN A 184 28.52 -13.24 28.83
CA ASN A 184 28.21 -14.65 28.67
C ASN A 184 26.81 -14.95 29.24
N LYS A 185 26.31 -16.17 29.05
CA LYS A 185 24.96 -16.55 29.51
C LYS A 185 24.76 -16.32 31.01
N GLU A 186 25.80 -16.53 31.82
CA GLU A 186 25.74 -16.38 33.27
C GLU A 186 25.63 -14.91 33.67
N SER A 187 26.47 -14.02 33.11
CA SER A 187 26.41 -12.59 33.40
C SER A 187 25.13 -11.94 32.88
N ILE A 188 24.60 -12.40 31.75
CA ILE A 188 23.29 -11.97 31.23
C ILE A 188 22.17 -12.32 32.21
N GLU A 189 22.13 -13.56 32.73
CA GLU A 189 21.10 -13.94 33.72
C GLU A 189 21.31 -13.22 35.06
N ARG A 190 22.57 -13.05 35.49
CA ARG A 190 22.93 -12.29 36.71
C ARG A 190 22.42 -10.85 36.65
N TYR A 191 22.59 -10.17 35.52
CA TYR A 191 22.27 -8.75 35.34
C TYR A 191 20.94 -8.49 34.64
N LYS A 192 20.12 -9.53 34.46
CA LYS A 192 18.89 -9.51 33.67
C LYS A 192 17.91 -8.40 34.05
N LYS A 193 17.78 -8.09 35.35
CA LYS A 193 16.88 -7.05 35.83
C LYS A 193 17.30 -5.66 35.33
N VAL A 194 18.56 -5.29 35.50
CA VAL A 194 19.09 -3.99 35.04
C VAL A 194 19.04 -3.89 33.52
N LEU A 195 19.49 -4.95 32.82
CA LEU A 195 19.38 -5.05 31.37
C LEU A 195 17.93 -4.78 30.93
N SER A 196 16.96 -5.43 31.57
CA SER A 196 15.56 -5.30 31.20
C SER A 196 15.05 -3.85 31.18
N TYR A 197 15.46 -3.00 32.13
CA TYR A 197 15.06 -1.59 32.16
C TYR A 197 15.54 -0.83 30.92
N TRP A 198 16.78 -1.04 30.48
CA TRP A 198 17.33 -0.43 29.27
C TRP A 198 16.67 -0.99 27.99
N THR A 199 16.22 -2.24 28.00
CA THR A 199 15.51 -2.84 26.85
C THR A 199 14.02 -2.51 26.77
N GLN A 200 13.45 -1.93 27.81
CA GLN A 200 12.00 -1.68 27.95
C GLN A 200 11.59 -0.25 27.66
N ILE A 201 12.47 0.53 27.07
CA ILE A 201 12.20 1.86 26.57
C ILE A 201 10.95 1.77 25.65
N TYR A 202 9.80 2.33 26.08
CA TYR A 202 8.48 2.29 25.40
C TYR A 202 7.57 1.04 25.54
N ALA A 203 7.87 0.05 26.38
CA ALA A 203 6.95 -1.09 26.62
C ALA A 203 6.03 -0.94 27.84
N GLY A 204 6.37 -0.03 28.77
CA GLY A 204 5.74 0.07 30.09
C GLY A 204 4.46 0.92 30.19
N GLN A 205 3.95 1.47 29.08
CA GLN A 205 2.75 2.33 29.06
C GLN A 205 1.52 1.69 28.39
N TRP A 206 1.57 0.41 28.02
CA TRP A 206 0.47 -0.31 27.36
C TRP A 206 -0.02 -1.47 28.24
N SER A 207 -1.32 -1.82 28.14
CA SER A 207 -2.10 -2.67 29.06
C SER A 207 -1.63 -4.12 29.26
N ASP A 208 -0.61 -4.59 28.54
CA ASP A 208 -0.36 -6.02 28.34
C ASP A 208 0.84 -6.55 29.15
N TYR A 209 1.04 -6.08 30.38
CA TYR A 209 2.22 -6.42 31.19
C TYR A 209 1.98 -7.63 32.11
N THR A 210 2.64 -8.77 31.85
CA THR A 210 2.67 -9.96 32.75
C THR A 210 4.08 -10.56 32.87
N ASP A 211 4.37 -11.24 33.98
CA ASP A 211 5.68 -11.85 34.26
C ASP A 211 6.05 -13.04 33.34
N ASP A 212 5.06 -13.77 32.81
CA ASP A 212 5.30 -14.82 31.80
C ASP A 212 5.78 -14.23 30.47
N LEU A 213 5.24 -13.06 30.11
CA LEU A 213 5.64 -12.33 28.92
C LEU A 213 7.08 -11.81 29.03
N PHE A 214 7.54 -11.50 30.25
CA PHE A 214 8.92 -11.11 30.57
C PHE A 214 9.93 -12.24 30.31
N GLN A 215 9.68 -13.47 30.75
CA GLN A 215 10.62 -14.59 30.57
C GLN A 215 10.76 -15.02 29.10
N ARG A 216 9.67 -15.03 28.33
CA ARG A 216 9.70 -15.35 26.88
C ARG A 216 10.50 -14.32 26.05
N ARG A 217 10.67 -13.10 26.56
CA ARG A 217 11.18 -11.93 25.83
C ARG A 217 12.71 -11.82 25.81
N VAL A 218 13.43 -12.53 26.68
CA VAL A 218 14.91 -12.52 26.77
C VAL A 218 15.53 -13.79 26.17
N LYS A 219 14.77 -14.90 26.15
CA LYS A 219 15.24 -16.25 25.81
C LYS A 219 15.96 -16.40 24.45
N ASN A 220 15.71 -15.53 23.46
CA ASN A 220 16.21 -15.67 22.08
C ASN A 220 16.95 -14.44 21.53
N ASN A 221 17.33 -13.45 22.34
CA ASN A 221 17.85 -12.16 21.86
C ASN A 221 19.34 -11.98 22.16
N LEU A 222 20.19 -12.91 21.70
CA LEU A 222 21.61 -12.90 22.03
C LEU A 222 22.50 -13.02 20.78
N SER A 223 23.25 -11.95 20.54
CA SER A 223 24.58 -12.05 19.93
C SER A 223 25.60 -12.00 21.05
N ASN A 224 26.41 -13.03 21.17
CA ASN A 224 27.47 -13.09 22.16
C ASN A 224 28.80 -12.85 21.45
N ARG A 225 29.23 -11.59 21.32
CA ARG A 225 30.67 -11.28 21.39
C ARG A 225 30.94 -10.84 22.82
N LEU A 226 32.05 -11.27 23.41
CA LEU A 226 32.35 -11.06 24.84
C LEU A 226 32.31 -9.58 25.28
N SER A 227 32.37 -8.64 24.34
CA SER A 227 32.44 -7.19 24.52
C SER A 227 31.18 -6.40 24.12
N GLU A 228 30.12 -7.05 23.63
CA GLU A 228 28.93 -6.34 23.09
C GLU A 228 27.62 -7.02 23.51
N LEU A 229 26.55 -6.23 23.59
CA LEU A 229 25.18 -6.67 23.85
C LEU A 229 24.19 -5.95 22.95
N HIS A 230 23.29 -6.69 22.32
CA HIS A 230 22.22 -6.13 21.51
C HIS A 230 20.86 -6.63 22.00
N TYR A 231 20.02 -5.69 22.41
CA TYR A 231 18.67 -6.00 22.86
C TYR A 231 17.64 -5.17 22.11
N ILE A 232 16.97 -5.82 21.16
CA ILE A 232 16.03 -5.14 20.27
C ILE A 232 14.58 -5.55 20.58
N LYS A 233 13.70 -4.55 20.61
CA LYS A 233 12.24 -4.66 20.79
C LYS A 233 11.52 -3.95 19.62
N ARG A 234 10.19 -3.98 19.69
CA ARG A 234 9.31 -3.43 18.65
C ARG A 234 9.55 -1.92 18.45
N ASN A 235 9.64 -1.15 19.53
CA ASN A 235 9.75 0.31 19.43
C ASN A 235 11.05 0.88 20.03
N SER A 236 11.99 0.01 20.41
CA SER A 236 13.26 0.43 20.98
C SER A 236 14.34 -0.63 20.85
N GLY A 237 15.59 -0.20 21.03
CA GLY A 237 16.73 -1.07 21.20
C GLY A 237 17.69 -0.52 22.26
N PHE A 238 18.43 -1.42 22.89
CA PHE A 238 19.58 -1.08 23.70
C PHE A 238 20.80 -1.81 23.15
N ILE A 239 21.87 -1.05 22.93
CA ILE A 239 23.15 -1.57 22.45
C ILE A 239 24.22 -1.15 23.45
N TYR A 240 24.89 -2.13 24.03
CA TYR A 240 26.12 -1.90 24.76
C TYR A 240 27.31 -2.38 23.94
N MET A 241 28.36 -1.58 23.90
CA MET A 241 29.63 -1.99 23.29
C MET A 241 30.80 -1.42 24.07
N ALA A 242 31.68 -2.28 24.58
CA ALA A 242 32.83 -1.85 25.37
C ALA A 242 33.64 -0.74 24.66
N GLU A 243 34.04 0.27 25.42
CA GLU A 243 34.72 1.48 24.92
C GLU A 243 35.85 1.20 23.91
N LYS A 244 36.67 0.18 24.15
CA LYS A 244 37.77 -0.22 23.25
C LYS A 244 37.32 -0.68 21.85
N ASN A 245 36.12 -1.22 21.74
CA ASN A 245 35.56 -1.73 20.48
C ASN A 245 34.56 -0.77 19.87
N TYR A 246 34.14 0.26 20.62
CA TYR A 246 33.13 1.20 20.19
C TYR A 246 33.52 1.89 18.87
N GLU A 247 34.70 2.49 18.85
CA GLU A 247 35.18 3.27 17.70
C GLU A 247 35.35 2.40 16.44
N THR A 248 35.74 1.14 16.58
CA THR A 248 36.07 0.26 15.44
C THR A 248 34.85 -0.50 14.90
N GLU A 249 33.94 -0.95 15.77
CA GLU A 249 32.85 -1.84 15.39
C GLU A 249 31.50 -1.12 15.27
N PHE A 250 31.32 0.07 15.85
CA PHE A 250 30.01 0.77 15.82
C PHE A 250 29.52 1.11 14.41
N PRO A 251 30.38 1.52 13.45
CA PRO A 251 29.94 1.72 12.07
C PRO A 251 29.30 0.47 11.45
N TYR A 252 29.86 -0.71 11.76
CA TYR A 252 29.28 -1.99 11.33
C TYR A 252 27.93 -2.27 12.01
N ILE A 253 27.83 -1.99 13.31
CA ILE A 253 26.57 -2.14 14.07
C ILE A 253 25.48 -1.20 13.55
N LYS A 254 25.82 0.06 13.24
CA LYS A 254 24.88 1.03 12.65
C LYS A 254 24.27 0.49 11.36
N LYS A 255 25.13 -0.01 10.45
CA LYS A 255 24.71 -0.58 9.16
C LYS A 255 23.93 -1.90 9.27
N THR A 256 24.23 -2.72 10.27
CA THR A 256 23.63 -4.07 10.40
C THR A 256 22.46 -4.15 11.36
N ILE A 257 22.25 -3.15 12.21
CA ILE A 257 21.19 -3.17 13.23
C ILE A 257 20.27 -1.97 13.08
N LEU A 258 20.82 -0.76 13.08
CA LEU A 258 20.03 0.47 13.14
C LEU A 258 19.29 0.73 11.82
N GLU A 259 20.02 0.74 10.70
CA GLU A 259 19.46 1.01 9.37
C GLU A 259 18.39 -0.03 8.95
N PRO A 260 18.62 -1.35 9.05
CA PRO A 260 17.59 -2.31 8.66
C PRO A 260 16.35 -2.23 9.56
N ALA A 261 16.52 -1.86 10.83
CA ALA A 261 15.41 -1.73 11.76
C ALA A 261 14.55 -0.48 11.46
N SER A 262 15.15 0.62 11.03
CA SER A 262 14.41 1.81 10.54
C SER A 262 13.70 1.53 9.21
N GLU A 263 14.32 0.78 8.28
CA GLU A 263 13.66 0.34 7.04
C GLU A 263 12.41 -0.53 7.33
N VAL A 264 12.54 -1.53 8.21
CA VAL A 264 11.42 -2.40 8.63
C VAL A 264 10.31 -1.58 9.30
N ARG A 265 10.67 -0.53 10.05
CA ARG A 265 9.71 0.41 10.66
C ARG A 265 8.97 1.23 9.61
N ALA A 266 9.67 1.73 8.59
CA ALA A 266 9.06 2.45 7.47
C ALA A 266 8.09 1.55 6.68
N VAL A 267 8.44 0.28 6.44
CA VAL A 267 7.54 -0.72 5.86
C VAL A 267 6.27 -0.88 6.69
N LEU A 268 6.40 -1.01 8.01
CA LEU A 268 5.25 -1.13 8.91
C LEU A 268 4.34 0.10 8.80
N PHE A 269 4.91 1.30 8.84
CA PHE A 269 4.16 2.54 8.69
C PHE A 269 3.40 2.57 7.37
N ALA A 270 4.05 2.28 6.25
CA ALA A 270 3.41 2.27 4.95
C ALA A 270 2.29 1.23 4.83
N LEU A 271 2.47 0.02 5.38
CA LEU A 271 1.41 -0.99 5.42
C LEU A 271 0.21 -0.54 6.26
N MET A 272 0.45 0.11 7.40
CA MET A 272 -0.62 0.68 8.23
C MET A 272 -1.35 1.81 7.50
N SER A 273 -0.63 2.68 6.80
CA SER A 273 -1.18 3.75 5.98
C SER A 273 -2.04 3.21 4.83
N ILE A 274 -1.58 2.19 4.10
CA ILE A 274 -2.36 1.51 3.07
C ILE A 274 -3.64 0.91 3.68
N ASN A 275 -3.50 0.19 4.79
CA ASN A 275 -4.61 -0.45 5.47
C ASN A 275 -5.68 0.57 5.89
N ASN A 276 -5.28 1.72 6.44
CA ASN A 276 -6.19 2.80 6.82
C ASN A 276 -6.85 3.44 5.60
N SER A 277 -6.09 3.70 4.53
CA SER A 277 -6.66 4.25 3.28
C SER A 277 -7.68 3.30 2.65
N LEU A 278 -7.44 1.98 2.69
CA LEU A 278 -8.41 0.99 2.24
C LEU A 278 -9.71 1.07 3.06
N ASP A 279 -9.62 1.14 4.39
CA ASP A 279 -10.80 1.26 5.27
C ASP A 279 -11.64 2.50 4.94
N VAL A 280 -10.99 3.63 4.67
CA VAL A 280 -11.67 4.86 4.27
C VAL A 280 -12.32 4.72 2.90
N LEU A 281 -11.64 4.12 1.92
CA LEU A 281 -12.22 3.87 0.60
C LEU A 281 -13.43 2.94 0.68
N PHE A 282 -13.38 1.92 1.55
CA PHE A 282 -14.55 1.10 1.86
C PHE A 282 -15.68 1.92 2.45
N MET A 283 -15.43 2.77 3.46
CA MET A 283 -16.48 3.57 4.09
C MET A 283 -17.08 4.61 3.14
N LYS A 284 -16.25 5.34 2.38
CA LYS A 284 -16.70 6.32 1.37
C LYS A 284 -17.56 5.69 0.27
N ARG A 285 -17.47 4.37 0.05
CA ARG A 285 -18.37 3.64 -0.87
C ARG A 285 -19.79 3.51 -0.31
N TYR A 286 -19.95 3.35 1.00
CA TYR A 286 -21.25 3.11 1.64
C TYR A 286 -21.97 4.39 2.07
N SER A 287 -21.30 5.56 2.02
CA SER A 287 -21.91 6.85 2.31
C SER A 287 -22.50 7.51 1.06
N ASP A 288 -23.49 8.41 1.25
CA ASP A 288 -24.14 9.19 0.17
C ASP A 288 -23.19 10.18 -0.55
N VAL A 289 -21.91 10.24 -0.16
CA VAL A 289 -20.88 11.02 -0.85
C VAL A 289 -20.33 10.17 -2.00
N PHE A 290 -21.02 10.19 -3.13
CA PHE A 290 -20.65 9.46 -4.35
C PHE A 290 -19.22 9.81 -4.82
N MET A 291 -18.24 8.98 -4.48
CA MET A 291 -16.97 8.93 -5.21
C MET A 291 -17.20 8.11 -6.49
N SER A 292 -16.71 8.61 -7.63
CA SER A 292 -16.84 7.85 -8.88
C SER A 292 -16.02 6.56 -8.80
N LEU A 293 -16.53 5.49 -9.44
CA LEU A 293 -15.89 4.19 -9.43
C LEU A 293 -14.48 4.26 -10.02
N GLU A 294 -14.29 5.11 -11.03
CA GLU A 294 -13.00 5.38 -11.67
C GLU A 294 -11.98 5.97 -10.67
N LYS A 295 -12.42 6.87 -9.78
CA LYS A 295 -11.56 7.47 -8.74
C LYS A 295 -11.17 6.46 -7.66
N ILE A 296 -12.07 5.54 -7.29
CA ILE A 296 -11.76 4.44 -6.38
C ILE A 296 -10.75 3.48 -7.01
N GLU A 297 -10.89 3.16 -8.30
CA GLU A 297 -9.94 2.31 -9.02
C GLU A 297 -8.55 2.94 -9.10
N GLU A 298 -8.46 4.23 -9.42
CA GLU A 298 -7.20 4.96 -9.47
C GLU A 298 -6.49 4.96 -8.10
N LYS A 299 -7.21 5.32 -7.03
CA LYS A 299 -6.67 5.30 -5.66
C LYS A 299 -6.24 3.90 -5.24
N THR A 300 -7.03 2.88 -5.58
CA THR A 300 -6.69 1.48 -5.29
C THR A 300 -5.45 1.02 -6.06
N LYS A 301 -5.30 1.42 -7.33
CA LYS A 301 -4.12 1.13 -8.15
C LYS A 301 -2.85 1.72 -7.53
N ASN A 302 -2.93 2.96 -7.06
CA ASN A 302 -1.83 3.65 -6.39
C ASN A 302 -1.40 2.94 -5.09
N LEU A 303 -2.38 2.53 -4.27
CA LEU A 303 -2.11 1.72 -3.07
C LEU A 303 -1.49 0.35 -3.39
N ARG A 304 -1.95 -0.33 -4.46
CA ARG A 304 -1.35 -1.59 -4.92
C ARG A 304 0.08 -1.42 -5.40
N PHE A 305 0.39 -0.31 -6.07
CA PHE A 305 1.75 -0.02 -6.52
C PHE A 305 2.71 0.10 -5.33
N LEU A 306 2.34 0.89 -4.31
CA LEU A 306 3.13 1.02 -3.08
C LEU A 306 3.28 -0.34 -2.35
N ARG A 307 2.20 -1.13 -2.25
CA ARG A 307 2.25 -2.50 -1.70
C ARG A 307 3.24 -3.37 -2.49
N GLY A 308 3.21 -3.34 -3.82
CA GLY A 308 4.11 -4.12 -4.67
C GLY A 308 5.59 -3.77 -4.46
N MET A 309 5.90 -2.48 -4.27
CA MET A 309 7.25 -2.04 -3.88
C MET A 309 7.67 -2.62 -2.53
N ILE A 310 6.78 -2.56 -1.52
CA ILE A 310 7.01 -3.14 -0.20
C ILE A 310 7.27 -4.65 -0.31
N GLN A 311 6.43 -5.39 -1.04
CA GLN A 311 6.60 -6.84 -1.23
C GLN A 311 7.93 -7.18 -1.91
N THR A 312 8.34 -6.39 -2.91
CA THR A 312 9.63 -6.58 -3.60
C THR A 312 10.79 -6.41 -2.62
N LYS A 313 10.81 -5.33 -1.83
CA LYS A 313 11.86 -5.09 -0.84
C LYS A 313 11.85 -6.13 0.28
N MET A 314 10.67 -6.51 0.78
CA MET A 314 10.55 -7.59 1.77
C MET A 314 11.06 -8.92 1.23
N SER A 315 10.80 -9.24 -0.04
CA SER A 315 11.35 -10.43 -0.70
C SER A 315 12.87 -10.41 -0.74
N LEU A 316 13.49 -9.25 -1.02
CA LEU A 316 14.95 -9.11 -0.95
C LEU A 316 15.47 -9.36 0.47
N ILE A 317 14.82 -8.79 1.49
CA ILE A 317 15.16 -9.02 2.89
C ILE A 317 15.05 -10.51 3.23
N TYR A 318 13.94 -11.17 2.90
CA TYR A 318 13.77 -12.61 3.16
C TYR A 318 14.81 -13.47 2.43
N ASN A 319 15.15 -13.15 1.17
CA ASN A 319 16.24 -13.83 0.46
C ASN A 319 17.59 -13.62 1.17
N GLU A 320 17.88 -12.41 1.67
CA GLU A 320 19.07 -12.20 2.49
C GLU A 320 19.05 -13.05 3.77
N LEU A 321 17.89 -13.23 4.40
CA LEU A 321 17.79 -14.08 5.59
C LEU A 321 18.13 -15.55 5.29
N ASP A 322 17.73 -16.05 4.13
CA ASP A 322 17.94 -17.45 3.75
C ASP A 322 19.39 -17.73 3.32
N TRP A 323 20.05 -16.76 2.67
CA TRP A 323 21.33 -16.99 2.00
C TRP A 323 22.53 -16.26 2.61
N ASN A 324 22.34 -15.34 3.56
CA ASN A 324 23.45 -14.59 4.16
C ASN A 324 24.22 -15.44 5.18
N PRO A 325 25.53 -15.67 4.99
CA PRO A 325 26.35 -16.47 5.91
C PRO A 325 26.54 -15.78 7.28
N ARG A 326 26.27 -14.48 7.41
CA ARG A 326 26.41 -13.72 8.66
C ARG A 326 25.21 -13.94 9.58
N GLN A 327 25.29 -14.99 10.40
CA GLN A 327 24.23 -15.40 11.33
C GLN A 327 23.72 -14.29 12.27
N HIS A 328 24.57 -13.32 12.63
CA HIS A 328 24.19 -12.22 13.54
C HIS A 328 23.13 -11.29 12.95
N TYR A 329 23.41 -10.74 11.76
CA TYR A 329 22.52 -9.83 11.03
C TYR A 329 21.18 -10.49 10.72
N THR A 330 21.23 -11.71 10.19
CA THR A 330 20.04 -12.51 9.86
C THR A 330 19.15 -12.71 11.08
N ARG A 331 19.71 -13.08 12.24
CA ARG A 331 18.93 -13.28 13.47
C ARG A 331 18.23 -12.02 13.95
N ILE A 332 18.87 -10.86 13.84
CA ILE A 332 18.29 -9.57 14.23
C ILE A 332 17.08 -9.25 13.35
N LEU A 333 17.26 -9.33 12.04
CA LEU A 333 16.18 -9.06 11.08
C LEU A 333 15.01 -10.02 11.24
N THR A 334 15.26 -11.33 11.36
CA THR A 334 14.20 -12.32 11.63
C THR A 334 13.44 -11.97 12.90
N HIS A 335 14.14 -11.56 13.96
CA HIS A 335 13.49 -11.16 15.21
C HIS A 335 12.65 -9.89 15.05
N LEU A 336 13.14 -8.88 14.32
CA LEU A 336 12.41 -7.64 14.03
C LEU A 336 11.13 -7.92 13.24
N ILE A 337 11.21 -8.63 12.13
CA ILE A 337 10.07 -9.01 11.29
C ILE A 337 8.99 -9.70 12.12
N ARG A 338 9.39 -10.68 12.95
CA ARG A 338 8.48 -11.38 13.86
C ARG A 338 7.88 -10.46 14.92
N LYS A 339 8.66 -9.53 15.48
CA LYS A 339 8.17 -8.59 16.52
C LYS A 339 7.16 -7.59 15.98
N PHE A 340 7.34 -7.15 14.74
CA PHE A 340 6.38 -6.28 14.07
C PHE A 340 5.16 -7.00 13.53
N ARG A 341 5.16 -8.35 13.53
CA ARG A 341 4.09 -9.20 12.97
C ARG A 341 3.78 -8.82 11.52
N LEU A 342 4.82 -8.51 10.74
CA LEU A 342 4.66 -7.98 9.37
C LEU A 342 3.85 -8.91 8.48
N GLU A 343 4.07 -10.22 8.57
CA GLU A 343 3.32 -11.23 7.82
C GLU A 343 1.80 -11.09 8.00
N ILE A 344 1.35 -10.89 9.24
CA ILE A 344 -0.09 -10.76 9.57
C ILE A 344 -0.65 -9.44 9.03
N ILE A 345 0.14 -8.37 9.06
CA ILE A 345 -0.30 -7.07 8.53
C ILE A 345 -0.38 -7.13 7.01
N ILE A 346 0.60 -7.75 6.36
CA ILE A 346 0.60 -7.98 4.90
C ILE A 346 -0.63 -8.80 4.52
N GLU A 347 -0.88 -9.94 5.19
CA GLU A 347 -2.03 -10.80 4.91
C GLU A 347 -3.36 -10.03 5.05
N ARG A 348 -3.53 -9.26 6.14
CA ARG A 348 -4.73 -8.43 6.35
C ARG A 348 -4.90 -7.38 5.26
N THR A 349 -3.82 -6.71 4.86
CA THR A 349 -3.85 -5.74 3.76
C THR A 349 -4.26 -6.41 2.46
N ASN A 350 -3.74 -7.61 2.16
CA ASN A 350 -4.11 -8.38 0.97
C ASN A 350 -5.60 -8.75 0.97
N GLN A 351 -6.12 -9.20 2.13
CA GLN A 351 -7.55 -9.52 2.30
C GLN A 351 -8.42 -8.29 2.03
N LYS A 352 -8.04 -7.11 2.54
CA LYS A 352 -8.78 -5.86 2.28
C LYS A 352 -8.76 -5.45 0.82
N PHE A 353 -7.63 -5.58 0.13
CA PHE A 353 -7.57 -5.36 -1.32
C PHE A 353 -8.52 -6.29 -2.08
N GLN A 354 -8.59 -7.56 -1.68
CA GLN A 354 -9.49 -8.54 -2.30
C GLN A 354 -10.96 -8.18 -2.05
N MET A 355 -11.32 -7.86 -0.81
CA MET A 355 -12.67 -7.44 -0.46
C MET A 355 -13.11 -6.18 -1.23
N LEU A 356 -12.19 -5.24 -1.48
CA LEU A 356 -12.48 -3.99 -2.20
C LEU A 356 -12.69 -4.30 -3.67
N TYR A 357 -11.85 -5.17 -4.22
CA TYR A 357 -12.00 -5.64 -5.58
C TYR A 357 -13.33 -6.35 -5.81
N ASP A 358 -13.69 -7.32 -4.97
CA ASP A 358 -14.94 -8.07 -5.08
C ASP A 358 -16.16 -7.14 -4.99
N SER A 359 -16.08 -6.18 -4.07
CA SER A 359 -17.05 -5.08 -3.91
C SER A 359 -17.20 -4.21 -5.17
N MET A 360 -16.09 -3.84 -5.83
CA MET A 360 -16.16 -3.08 -7.07
C MET A 360 -16.79 -3.92 -8.20
N GLN A 361 -16.44 -5.20 -8.32
CA GLN A 361 -17.02 -6.10 -9.33
C GLN A 361 -18.54 -6.23 -9.17
N GLU A 362 -19.04 -6.36 -7.94
CA GLU A 362 -20.48 -6.38 -7.67
C GLU A 362 -21.17 -5.10 -8.17
N LEU A 363 -20.55 -3.92 -7.97
CA LEU A 363 -21.08 -2.66 -8.47
C LEU A 363 -21.07 -2.58 -9.99
N TYR A 364 -20.00 -3.04 -10.65
CA TYR A 364 -19.96 -3.12 -12.10
C TYR A 364 -21.12 -3.97 -12.65
N LEU A 365 -21.40 -5.11 -12.02
CA LEU A 365 -22.52 -5.98 -12.40
C LEU A 365 -23.85 -5.27 -12.20
N LYS A 366 -24.09 -4.67 -11.02
CA LYS A 366 -25.33 -3.95 -10.71
C LYS A 366 -25.59 -2.78 -11.67
N ARG A 367 -24.57 -1.97 -11.94
CA ARG A 367 -24.66 -0.84 -12.87
C ARG A 367 -25.01 -1.33 -14.28
N THR A 368 -24.40 -2.44 -14.71
CA THR A 368 -24.72 -3.08 -16.00
C THR A 368 -26.17 -3.56 -16.06
N GLU A 369 -26.69 -4.18 -15.00
CA GLU A 369 -28.09 -4.61 -14.92
C GLU A 369 -29.08 -3.45 -14.93
N GLU A 370 -28.78 -2.36 -14.21
CA GLU A 370 -29.59 -1.13 -14.20
C GLU A 370 -29.67 -0.48 -15.59
N TYR A 371 -28.53 -0.38 -16.29
CA TYR A 371 -28.49 0.08 -17.68
C TYR A 371 -29.37 -0.80 -18.60
N GLN A 372 -29.28 -2.12 -18.47
CA GLN A 372 -30.12 -3.05 -19.25
C GLN A 372 -31.61 -2.89 -18.93
N LYS A 373 -31.99 -2.74 -17.66
CA LYS A 373 -33.39 -2.48 -17.25
C LYS A 373 -33.90 -1.15 -17.79
N GLY A 374 -33.09 -0.08 -17.75
CA GLY A 374 -33.43 1.22 -18.31
C GLY A 374 -33.68 1.14 -19.83
N THR A 375 -32.84 0.38 -20.53
CA THR A 375 -32.98 0.18 -21.99
C THR A 375 -34.24 -0.63 -22.32
N LYS A 376 -34.55 -1.68 -21.53
CA LYS A 376 -35.79 -2.45 -21.67
C LYS A 376 -37.04 -1.60 -21.42
N LYS A 377 -37.05 -0.74 -20.38
CA LYS A 377 -38.17 0.18 -20.12
C LYS A 377 -38.40 1.15 -21.28
N ALA A 378 -37.33 1.71 -21.85
CA ALA A 378 -37.42 2.58 -23.03
C ALA A 378 -37.98 1.83 -24.26
N LEU A 379 -37.56 0.59 -24.48
CA LEU A 379 -38.09 -0.28 -25.55
C LEU A 379 -39.58 -0.63 -25.36
N TYR A 380 -39.99 -0.95 -24.13
CA TYR A 380 -41.41 -1.19 -23.80
C TYR A 380 -42.27 0.07 -24.00
N PHE A 381 -41.77 1.23 -23.58
CA PHE A 381 -42.45 2.50 -23.80
C PHE A 381 -42.62 2.82 -25.30
N LEU A 382 -41.59 2.55 -26.11
CA LEU A 382 -41.67 2.63 -27.57
C LEU A 382 -42.70 1.68 -28.15
N GLN A 383 -42.80 0.45 -27.64
CA GLN A 383 -43.80 -0.53 -28.08
C GLN A 383 -45.23 -0.09 -27.75
N ILE A 384 -45.43 0.56 -26.61
CA ILE A 384 -46.73 1.13 -26.21
C ILE A 384 -47.12 2.30 -27.12
N ILE A 385 -46.17 3.18 -27.46
CA ILE A 385 -46.44 4.35 -28.32
C ILE A 385 -46.61 3.94 -29.80
N LEU A 386 -45.80 3.00 -30.29
CA LEU A 386 -45.75 2.62 -31.71
C LEU A 386 -46.64 1.42 -32.08
N GLY A 387 -47.46 0.92 -31.15
CA GLY A 387 -48.38 -0.20 -31.40
C GLY A 387 -49.28 0.03 -32.62
N ALA A 388 -49.79 -1.07 -33.21
CA ALA A 388 -50.46 -1.08 -34.51
C ALA A 388 -51.59 -0.03 -34.68
N GLY A 389 -52.25 0.40 -33.60
CA GLY A 389 -53.27 1.45 -33.64
C GLY A 389 -52.75 2.83 -34.03
N PHE A 390 -51.53 3.22 -33.62
CA PHE A 390 -50.97 4.55 -33.91
C PHE A 390 -50.59 4.69 -35.39
N ILE A 391 -50.10 3.61 -36.01
CA ILE A 391 -49.78 3.58 -37.44
C ILE A 391 -51.05 3.72 -38.29
N ILE A 392 -52.15 3.10 -37.87
CA ILE A 392 -53.45 3.18 -38.56
C ILE A 392 -54.04 4.59 -38.42
N GLU A 393 -54.03 5.18 -37.22
CA GLU A 393 -54.54 6.53 -36.99
C GLU A 393 -53.70 7.61 -37.68
N PHE A 394 -52.36 7.47 -37.70
CA PHE A 394 -51.47 8.37 -38.41
C PHE A 394 -51.62 8.28 -39.93
N ALA A 395 -51.79 7.07 -40.48
CA ALA A 395 -52.08 6.88 -41.90
C ALA A 395 -53.44 7.47 -42.31
N ASN A 396 -54.46 7.32 -41.46
CA ASN A 396 -55.77 7.94 -41.67
C ASN A 396 -55.70 9.46 -41.58
N ALA A 397 -55.01 10.02 -40.59
CA ALA A 397 -54.84 11.46 -40.44
C ALA A 397 -54.10 12.08 -41.63
N ILE A 398 -53.10 11.40 -42.19
CA ILE A 398 -52.41 11.80 -43.42
C ILE A 398 -53.36 11.74 -44.63
N ARG A 399 -54.12 10.65 -44.83
CA ARG A 399 -55.08 10.54 -45.95
C ARG A 399 -56.11 11.67 -45.95
N ILE A 400 -56.65 11.98 -44.78
CA ILE A 400 -57.61 13.06 -44.57
C ILE A 400 -56.99 14.43 -44.86
N SER A 401 -55.77 14.69 -44.36
CA SER A 401 -55.07 15.95 -44.58
C SER A 401 -54.67 16.21 -46.04
N PHE A 402 -54.40 15.17 -46.83
CA PHE A 402 -54.13 15.27 -48.27
C PHE A 402 -55.41 15.27 -49.15
N GLY A 403 -56.60 15.29 -48.52
CA GLY A 403 -57.88 15.37 -49.22
C GLY A 403 -58.25 14.11 -50.00
N LEU A 404 -57.74 12.94 -49.57
CA LEU A 404 -58.03 11.66 -50.22
C LEU A 404 -59.37 11.05 -49.78
N ASP A 405 -60.08 11.68 -48.84
CA ASP A 405 -61.41 11.29 -48.35
C ASP A 405 -62.36 12.52 -48.35
N ASP A 406 -63.64 12.31 -48.66
CA ASP A 406 -64.66 13.38 -48.76
C ASP A 406 -65.19 13.80 -47.37
N ILE A 407 -64.69 14.91 -46.84
CA ILE A 407 -65.04 15.43 -45.50
C ILE A 407 -65.15 16.95 -45.51
N SER A 408 -65.93 17.50 -44.57
CA SER A 408 -66.21 18.95 -44.51
C SER A 408 -64.95 19.80 -44.24
N GLU A 409 -64.86 21.00 -44.81
CA GLU A 409 -63.72 21.92 -44.67
C GLU A 409 -63.25 22.14 -43.21
N PRO A 410 -64.13 22.35 -42.21
CA PRO A 410 -63.70 22.53 -40.82
C PRO A 410 -63.03 21.27 -40.24
N SER A 411 -63.49 20.09 -40.65
CA SER A 411 -62.92 18.82 -40.20
C SER A 411 -61.54 18.58 -40.80
N ARG A 412 -61.33 18.93 -42.08
CA ARG A 412 -60.01 18.86 -42.73
C ARG A 412 -58.98 19.75 -42.04
N LEU A 413 -59.39 20.94 -41.63
CA LEU A 413 -58.51 21.90 -40.94
C LEU A 413 -58.12 21.40 -39.54
N LEU A 414 -59.08 20.86 -38.78
CA LEU A 414 -58.82 20.24 -37.48
C LEU A 414 -57.88 19.03 -37.59
N HIS A 415 -58.13 18.12 -38.54
CA HIS A 415 -57.27 16.96 -38.78
C HIS A 415 -55.86 17.36 -39.24
N SER A 416 -55.72 18.44 -40.01
CA SER A 416 -54.41 18.95 -40.43
C SER A 416 -53.59 19.49 -39.27
N ILE A 417 -54.23 20.16 -38.29
CA ILE A 417 -53.57 20.60 -37.06
C ILE A 417 -53.13 19.39 -36.22
N ILE A 418 -54.00 18.39 -36.05
CA ILE A 418 -53.69 17.16 -35.31
C ILE A 418 -52.53 16.41 -35.96
N SER A 419 -52.54 16.24 -37.28
CA SER A 419 -51.46 15.63 -38.06
C SER A 419 -50.13 16.36 -37.87
N LEU A 420 -50.15 17.70 -37.80
CA LEU A 420 -48.96 18.52 -37.63
C LEU A 420 -48.37 18.40 -36.23
N VAL A 421 -49.22 18.37 -35.19
CA VAL A 421 -48.80 18.14 -33.79
C VAL A 421 -48.22 16.73 -33.61
N LEU A 422 -48.89 15.72 -34.16
CA LEU A 422 -48.41 14.33 -34.12
C LEU A 422 -47.09 14.17 -34.90
N GLY A 423 -46.98 14.79 -36.07
CA GLY A 423 -45.76 14.80 -36.88
C GLY A 423 -44.57 15.45 -36.17
N LEU A 424 -44.81 16.57 -35.47
CA LEU A 424 -43.77 17.25 -34.67
C LEU A 424 -43.31 16.38 -33.49
N PHE A 425 -44.25 15.77 -32.77
CA PHE A 425 -43.93 14.85 -31.68
C PHE A 425 -43.11 13.64 -32.16
N LEU A 426 -43.47 13.09 -33.33
CA LEU A 426 -42.75 11.98 -33.94
C LEU A 426 -41.33 12.38 -34.39
N LEU A 427 -41.16 13.58 -34.95
CA LEU A 427 -39.85 14.13 -35.33
C LEU A 427 -38.94 14.35 -34.12
N ILE A 428 -39.46 14.91 -33.02
CA ILE A 428 -38.71 15.10 -31.77
C ILE A 428 -38.29 13.74 -31.20
N THR A 429 -39.20 12.78 -31.18
CA THR A 429 -38.92 11.42 -30.70
C THR A 429 -37.87 10.73 -31.59
N LEU A 430 -37.97 10.87 -32.92
CA LEU A 430 -37.02 10.31 -33.87
C LEU A 430 -35.64 10.97 -33.74
N ALA A 431 -35.58 12.30 -33.55
CA ALA A 431 -34.35 13.03 -33.29
C ALA A 431 -33.69 12.59 -31.99
N TYR A 432 -34.47 12.39 -30.92
CA TYR A 432 -33.98 11.85 -29.65
C TYR A 432 -33.46 10.41 -29.82
N LEU A 433 -34.15 9.57 -30.58
CA LEU A 433 -33.71 8.21 -30.88
C LEU A 433 -32.45 8.18 -31.75
N LEU A 434 -32.33 9.06 -32.74
CA LEU A 434 -31.13 9.22 -33.56
C LEU A 434 -29.97 9.73 -32.72
N TYR A 435 -30.19 10.74 -31.87
CA TYR A 435 -29.20 11.24 -30.93
C TYR A 435 -28.73 10.14 -29.96
N SER A 436 -29.67 9.40 -29.37
CA SER A 436 -29.39 8.26 -28.51
C SER A 436 -28.67 7.14 -29.26
N ARG A 437 -29.02 6.89 -30.52
CA ARG A 437 -28.39 5.87 -31.37
C ARG A 437 -26.98 6.26 -31.79
N ILE A 438 -26.75 7.53 -32.10
CA ILE A 438 -25.42 8.11 -32.39
C ILE A 438 -24.56 8.05 -31.14
N LYS A 439 -25.10 8.41 -29.96
CA LYS A 439 -24.44 8.26 -28.66
C LYS A 439 -24.13 6.79 -28.33
N SER A 440 -25.04 5.87 -28.66
CA SER A 440 -24.87 4.42 -28.44
C SER A 440 -23.95 3.74 -29.47
N LYS A 441 -23.74 4.37 -30.64
CA LYS A 441 -22.81 3.87 -31.67
C LYS A 441 -21.34 4.14 -31.31
N ALA A 442 -21.07 4.87 -30.23
CA ALA A 442 -19.85 4.67 -29.45
C ALA A 442 -19.97 3.35 -28.63
N LEU A 443 -20.23 2.24 -29.33
CA LEU A 443 -20.16 0.89 -28.80
C LEU A 443 -18.71 0.46 -29.05
N GLU A 444 -17.84 0.75 -28.10
CA GLU A 444 -16.44 0.30 -28.15
C GLU A 444 -16.42 -1.22 -28.28
N TYR A 445 -15.79 -1.71 -29.35
CA TYR A 445 -15.34 -3.10 -29.36
C TYR A 445 -14.33 -3.25 -28.23
N GLY A 446 -14.50 -4.26 -27.38
CA GLY A 446 -13.45 -4.59 -26.44
C GLY A 446 -12.26 -5.13 -27.23
N HIS A 447 -11.13 -4.44 -27.21
CA HIS A 447 -9.91 -4.93 -27.83
C HIS A 447 -9.05 -5.64 -26.80
N THR A 448 -8.70 -6.88 -27.08
CA THR A 448 -7.90 -7.75 -26.21
C THR A 448 -6.69 -8.29 -26.95
N VAL A 449 -5.74 -8.82 -26.20
CA VAL A 449 -4.55 -9.50 -26.71
C VAL A 449 -4.33 -10.80 -25.97
N ASP A 450 -3.88 -11.84 -26.68
CA ASP A 450 -3.58 -13.16 -26.12
C ASP A 450 -2.15 -13.60 -26.51
N ALA A 451 -1.41 -14.21 -25.58
CA ALA A 451 -0.05 -14.71 -25.83
C ALA A 451 -0.01 -16.23 -25.83
N VAL A 452 0.52 -16.80 -26.91
CA VAL A 452 0.96 -18.18 -26.95
C VAL A 452 2.45 -18.22 -26.63
N ILE A 453 2.78 -18.71 -25.43
CA ILE A 453 4.15 -18.80 -24.91
C ILE A 453 4.49 -20.27 -24.71
N GLN A 454 5.58 -20.72 -25.35
CA GLN A 454 6.12 -22.07 -25.19
C GLN A 454 7.52 -21.97 -24.58
N ASP A 455 7.79 -22.80 -23.57
CA ASP A 455 9.14 -22.95 -23.00
C ASP A 455 9.99 -23.94 -23.80
N ASP A 456 11.28 -24.05 -23.45
CA ASP A 456 12.21 -24.94 -24.15
C ASP A 456 11.86 -26.43 -23.98
N ASN A 457 11.06 -26.78 -22.97
CA ASN A 457 10.56 -28.12 -22.70
C ASN A 457 9.21 -28.42 -23.37
N LYS A 458 8.79 -27.56 -24.31
CA LYS A 458 7.49 -27.64 -25.02
C LYS A 458 6.26 -27.49 -24.13
N ASN A 459 6.39 -26.99 -22.91
CA ASN A 459 5.24 -26.63 -22.09
C ASN A 459 4.63 -25.31 -22.59
N VAL A 460 3.32 -25.18 -22.47
CA VAL A 460 2.62 -23.92 -22.75
C VAL A 460 2.31 -23.24 -21.44
N ILE A 461 2.60 -21.93 -21.38
CA ILE A 461 2.25 -21.11 -20.21
C ILE A 461 0.77 -20.76 -20.28
N LEU A 462 0.00 -21.21 -19.29
CA LEU A 462 -1.42 -20.93 -19.15
C LEU A 462 -1.72 -20.29 -17.80
N ILE A 463 -2.75 -19.46 -17.74
CA ILE A 463 -3.24 -18.86 -16.49
C ILE A 463 -4.59 -19.47 -16.10
N LYS A 464 -4.86 -19.56 -14.80
CA LYS A 464 -6.18 -20.00 -14.32
C LYS A 464 -7.09 -18.80 -14.07
N ARG A 465 -8.21 -18.71 -14.79
CA ARG A 465 -9.12 -17.56 -14.69
C ARG A 465 -9.73 -17.43 -13.31
N LYS A 466 -9.53 -16.28 -12.65
CA LYS A 466 -10.07 -16.01 -11.31
C LYS A 466 -11.54 -15.57 -11.30
N TYR A 467 -12.03 -15.03 -12.41
CA TYR A 467 -13.36 -14.42 -12.53
C TYR A 467 -14.16 -14.98 -13.70
N ALA A 468 -15.49 -14.85 -13.62
CA ALA A 468 -16.38 -15.20 -14.72
C ALA A 468 -16.17 -14.24 -15.90
N PRO A 469 -16.45 -14.66 -17.15
CA PRO A 469 -16.84 -16.01 -17.57
C PRO A 469 -15.67 -17.00 -17.46
N PHE A 470 -15.98 -18.30 -17.46
CA PHE A 470 -14.99 -19.39 -17.40
C PHE A 470 -14.08 -19.38 -16.15
N LYS A 471 -14.62 -18.94 -15.00
CA LYS A 471 -13.90 -18.99 -13.71
C LYS A 471 -13.40 -20.41 -13.45
N GLY A 472 -12.12 -20.52 -13.08
CA GLY A 472 -11.44 -21.78 -12.79
C GLY A 472 -10.90 -22.52 -14.02
N LYS A 473 -11.25 -22.13 -15.25
CA LYS A 473 -10.67 -22.71 -16.48
C LYS A 473 -9.30 -22.11 -16.79
N TYR A 474 -8.48 -22.86 -17.53
CA TYR A 474 -7.22 -22.35 -18.06
C TYR A 474 -7.43 -21.46 -19.28
N ALA A 475 -6.61 -20.43 -19.40
CA ALA A 475 -6.62 -19.46 -20.50
C ALA A 475 -5.18 -19.12 -20.90
N LEU A 476 -5.04 -18.47 -22.06
CA LEU A 476 -3.78 -17.88 -22.50
C LEU A 476 -3.60 -16.61 -21.68
N PRO A 477 -2.36 -16.25 -21.31
CA PRO A 477 -2.09 -14.95 -20.73
C PRO A 477 -2.51 -13.83 -21.69
N GLY A 478 -3.23 -12.84 -21.20
CA GLY A 478 -3.86 -11.85 -22.06
C GLY A 478 -4.93 -11.01 -21.38
N GLY A 479 -5.20 -9.84 -21.96
CA GLY A 479 -6.11 -8.87 -21.38
C GLY A 479 -6.51 -7.75 -22.32
N PHE A 480 -7.15 -6.71 -21.78
CA PHE A 480 -7.65 -5.59 -22.58
C PHE A 480 -6.54 -4.60 -22.91
N ILE A 481 -6.60 -4.06 -24.12
CA ILE A 481 -5.75 -2.95 -24.55
C ILE A 481 -6.24 -1.67 -23.85
N LYS A 482 -5.33 -0.94 -23.20
CA LYS A 482 -5.64 0.34 -22.55
C LYS A 482 -5.77 1.46 -23.59
N TYR A 483 -6.39 2.57 -23.19
CA TYR A 483 -6.47 3.76 -24.04
C TYR A 483 -5.07 4.22 -24.47
N ASN A 484 -4.87 4.47 -25.78
CA ASN A 484 -3.58 4.81 -26.40
C ASN A 484 -2.46 3.74 -26.28
N GLU A 485 -2.80 2.48 -26.04
CA GLU A 485 -1.83 1.37 -26.01
C GLU A 485 -1.84 0.59 -27.34
N ASP A 486 -0.66 0.31 -27.91
CA ASP A 486 -0.55 -0.58 -29.07
C ASP A 486 -0.72 -2.06 -28.65
N PRO A 487 -1.34 -2.94 -29.46
CA PRO A 487 -1.48 -4.36 -29.12
C PRO A 487 -0.18 -5.06 -28.70
N LYS A 488 0.97 -4.68 -29.28
CA LYS A 488 2.27 -5.23 -28.87
C LYS A 488 2.67 -4.76 -27.47
N GLN A 489 2.41 -3.50 -27.14
CA GLN A 489 2.67 -2.98 -25.79
C GLN A 489 1.74 -3.64 -24.77
N ALA A 490 0.46 -3.78 -25.12
CA ALA A 490 -0.53 -4.43 -24.29
C ALA A 490 -0.10 -5.87 -23.96
N ILE A 491 0.31 -6.67 -24.95
CA ILE A 491 0.63 -8.07 -24.66
C ILE A 491 1.88 -8.24 -23.79
N LEU A 492 2.90 -7.38 -23.98
CA LEU A 492 4.08 -7.37 -23.12
C LEU A 492 3.71 -7.02 -21.67
N ARG A 493 2.80 -6.05 -21.48
CA ARG A 493 2.29 -5.65 -20.17
C ARG A 493 1.45 -6.76 -19.52
N GLU A 494 0.45 -7.29 -20.22
CA GLU A 494 -0.47 -8.31 -19.70
C GLU A 494 0.30 -9.57 -19.29
N VAL A 495 1.20 -10.06 -20.14
CA VAL A 495 2.04 -11.23 -19.80
C VAL A 495 2.90 -10.95 -18.57
N ARG A 496 3.50 -9.76 -18.47
CA ARG A 496 4.30 -9.37 -17.30
C ARG A 496 3.46 -9.29 -16.03
N GLU A 497 2.26 -8.71 -16.10
CA GLU A 497 1.34 -8.56 -14.97
C GLU A 497 0.79 -9.92 -14.48
N GLU A 498 0.45 -10.83 -15.39
CA GLU A 498 -0.20 -12.10 -15.04
C GLU A 498 0.77 -13.23 -14.71
N THR A 499 1.93 -13.26 -15.38
CA THR A 499 2.88 -14.39 -15.29
C THR A 499 4.23 -14.00 -14.70
N ASN A 500 4.50 -12.70 -14.54
CA ASN A 500 5.82 -12.17 -14.17
C ASN A 500 6.93 -12.54 -15.20
N LEU A 501 6.59 -13.02 -16.40
CA LEU A 501 7.56 -13.34 -17.45
C LEU A 501 7.93 -12.11 -18.28
N ALA A 502 9.18 -12.07 -18.74
CA ALA A 502 9.63 -11.18 -19.79
C ALA A 502 9.65 -11.94 -21.11
N ILE A 503 8.85 -11.49 -22.07
CA ILE A 503 8.68 -12.14 -23.36
C ILE A 503 9.10 -11.23 -24.51
N GLU A 504 9.44 -11.86 -25.64
CA GLU A 504 9.63 -11.23 -26.94
C GLU A 504 8.54 -11.76 -27.88
N ILE A 505 7.94 -10.85 -28.65
CA ILE A 505 6.94 -11.19 -29.66
C ILE A 505 7.65 -11.74 -30.89
N ILE A 506 7.40 -13.00 -31.23
CA ILE A 506 7.95 -13.65 -32.43
C ILE A 506 7.15 -13.19 -33.65
N ASN A 507 5.83 -13.39 -33.64
CA ASN A 507 4.94 -12.99 -34.71
C ASN A 507 3.49 -12.87 -34.24
N LYS A 508 2.66 -12.17 -35.02
CA LYS A 508 1.21 -12.17 -34.85
C LYS A 508 0.65 -13.48 -35.39
N ILE A 509 -0.21 -14.13 -34.63
CA ILE A 509 -0.93 -15.35 -35.05
C ILE A 509 -2.15 -14.96 -35.88
N GLY A 510 -3.00 -14.08 -35.33
CA GLY A 510 -4.25 -13.70 -35.98
C GLY A 510 -5.06 -12.65 -35.22
N VAL A 511 -6.21 -12.29 -35.79
CA VAL A 511 -7.25 -11.49 -35.12
C VAL A 511 -8.49 -12.37 -35.01
N TYR A 512 -9.02 -12.48 -33.80
CA TYR A 512 -10.16 -13.33 -33.46
C TYR A 512 -11.34 -12.43 -33.09
N ASP A 513 -12.34 -12.37 -33.96
CA ASP A 513 -13.50 -11.48 -33.87
C ASP A 513 -14.84 -12.21 -34.06
N GLN A 514 -14.83 -13.55 -34.01
CA GLN A 514 -16.01 -14.37 -34.23
C GLN A 514 -17.12 -14.02 -33.23
N LYS A 515 -18.36 -13.92 -33.74
CA LYS A 515 -19.54 -13.63 -32.92
C LYS A 515 -19.71 -14.72 -31.85
N GLY A 516 -19.72 -14.31 -30.58
CA GLY A 516 -19.91 -15.22 -29.45
C GLY A 516 -18.62 -15.84 -28.91
N ARG A 517 -17.43 -15.45 -29.42
CA ARG A 517 -16.15 -15.89 -28.84
C ARG A 517 -16.00 -15.53 -27.37
N ASP A 518 -16.58 -14.40 -26.96
CA ASP A 518 -16.64 -13.95 -25.59
C ASP A 518 -18.10 -13.67 -25.18
N PRO A 519 -18.60 -14.30 -24.08
CA PRO A 519 -19.98 -14.09 -23.64
C PRO A 519 -20.22 -12.69 -23.04
N ARG A 520 -19.17 -11.90 -22.79
CA ARG A 520 -19.28 -10.51 -22.28
C ARG A 520 -19.70 -9.51 -23.35
N GLY A 521 -19.55 -9.83 -24.64
CA GLY A 521 -19.93 -8.93 -25.72
C GLY A 521 -19.08 -9.07 -26.99
N LYS A 522 -19.04 -8.01 -27.80
CA LYS A 522 -18.21 -7.96 -29.02
C LYS A 522 -16.76 -7.65 -28.65
N ILE A 523 -15.97 -8.69 -28.44
CA ILE A 523 -14.55 -8.59 -28.10
C ILE A 523 -13.70 -9.12 -29.24
N VAL A 524 -12.78 -8.29 -29.72
CA VAL A 524 -11.78 -8.63 -30.73
C VAL A 524 -10.46 -8.92 -30.01
N SER A 525 -9.89 -10.10 -30.21
CA SER A 525 -8.56 -10.42 -29.67
C SER A 525 -7.50 -10.46 -30.76
N THR A 526 -6.33 -9.86 -30.51
CA THR A 526 -5.13 -10.06 -31.32
C THR A 526 -4.19 -11.02 -30.62
N ALA A 527 -3.96 -12.19 -31.20
CA ALA A 527 -3.07 -13.19 -30.60
C ALA A 527 -1.64 -13.09 -31.15
N PHE A 528 -0.67 -13.27 -30.27
CA PHE A 528 0.76 -13.24 -30.58
C PHE A 528 1.45 -14.53 -30.13
N LYS A 529 2.41 -15.00 -30.92
CA LYS A 529 3.33 -16.06 -30.53
C LYS A 529 4.57 -15.40 -29.91
N CYS A 530 4.97 -15.85 -28.73
CA CYS A 530 5.98 -15.20 -27.91
C CYS A 530 7.01 -16.20 -27.39
N ARG A 531 8.26 -15.74 -27.21
CA ARG A 531 9.35 -16.50 -26.57
C ARG A 531 9.75 -15.84 -25.25
N ILE A 532 10.16 -16.63 -24.27
CA ILE A 532 10.72 -16.13 -23.01
C ILE A 532 12.15 -15.64 -23.27
N VAL A 533 12.49 -14.41 -22.84
CA VAL A 533 13.79 -13.77 -23.12
C VAL A 533 14.77 -13.94 -21.95
N ARG A 534 14.28 -14.19 -20.74
CA ARG A 534 15.12 -14.46 -19.56
C ARG A 534 14.61 -15.69 -18.83
N ASP A 535 15.54 -16.62 -18.61
CA ASP A 535 15.31 -17.87 -17.91
C ASP A 535 14.74 -17.62 -16.52
N SER A 536 13.57 -18.21 -16.27
CA SER A 536 12.81 -18.11 -15.04
C SER A 536 12.82 -19.46 -14.37
N SER A 537 13.97 -19.83 -13.82
CA SER A 537 14.07 -20.87 -12.79
C SER A 537 13.26 -20.57 -11.51
N ARG A 538 12.42 -19.52 -11.54
CA ARG A 538 11.33 -19.25 -10.60
C ARG A 538 9.99 -19.17 -11.35
N ILE A 539 9.45 -20.32 -11.76
CA ILE A 539 7.99 -20.51 -12.00
C ILE A 539 7.21 -20.56 -10.65
N LEU A 540 7.85 -20.20 -9.53
CA LEU A 540 7.23 -20.13 -8.23
C LEU A 540 6.68 -18.73 -7.99
N GLY A 541 5.35 -18.65 -7.96
CA GLY A 541 4.52 -17.46 -8.01
C GLY A 541 4.94 -16.35 -7.04
N GLY A 542 4.95 -15.14 -7.59
CA GLY A 542 4.88 -13.92 -6.80
C GLY A 542 3.47 -13.75 -6.23
N ASP A 543 3.42 -13.19 -5.04
CA ASP A 543 2.32 -13.13 -4.06
C ASP A 543 1.11 -12.25 -4.46
N ASP A 544 0.76 -12.26 -5.76
CA ASP A 544 -0.44 -11.66 -6.37
C ASP A 544 -0.66 -12.13 -7.84
N ALA A 545 0.23 -12.96 -8.41
CA ALA A 545 0.11 -13.45 -9.77
C ALA A 545 -0.89 -14.61 -9.85
N THR A 546 -1.81 -14.53 -10.81
CA THR A 546 -2.88 -15.51 -11.01
C THR A 546 -2.32 -16.81 -11.59
N VAL A 547 -1.75 -17.68 -10.75
CA VAL A 547 -1.39 -19.10 -11.02
C VAL A 547 -1.07 -19.37 -12.50
N ALA A 548 0.02 -18.78 -12.99
CA ALA A 548 0.57 -19.13 -14.29
C ALA A 548 1.28 -20.49 -14.16
N GLU A 549 0.85 -21.48 -14.94
CA GLU A 549 1.37 -22.84 -14.92
C GLU A 549 1.98 -23.19 -16.28
N ALA A 550 3.17 -23.79 -16.25
CA ALA A 550 3.75 -24.44 -17.42
C ALA A 550 3.12 -25.83 -17.57
N ILE A 551 2.26 -25.99 -18.58
CA ILE A 551 1.51 -27.23 -18.81
C ILE A 551 2.09 -27.97 -20.01
N PRO A 552 2.49 -29.25 -19.86
CA PRO A 552 2.94 -30.08 -20.96
C PRO A 552 1.89 -30.17 -22.08
N ILE A 553 2.34 -30.04 -23.33
CA ILE A 553 1.50 -29.98 -24.53
C ILE A 553 0.56 -31.19 -24.65
N GLU A 554 1.00 -32.36 -24.19
CA GLU A 554 0.22 -33.60 -24.19
C GLU A 554 -0.98 -33.51 -23.25
N LYS A 555 -0.85 -32.78 -22.13
CA LYS A 555 -1.93 -32.58 -21.17
C LYS A 555 -2.95 -31.55 -21.65
N ILE A 556 -2.53 -30.55 -22.45
CA ILE A 556 -3.42 -29.49 -22.94
C ILE A 556 -4.56 -30.06 -23.79
N LYS A 557 -4.33 -31.14 -24.55
CA LYS A 557 -5.37 -31.78 -25.36
C LYS A 557 -6.59 -32.21 -24.55
N SER A 558 -6.37 -32.54 -23.27
CA SER A 558 -7.39 -32.98 -22.31
C SER A 558 -7.95 -31.86 -21.42
N ILE A 559 -7.40 -30.64 -21.49
CA ILE A 559 -7.83 -29.50 -20.68
C ILE A 559 -8.90 -28.70 -21.43
N ASP A 560 -9.93 -28.28 -20.69
CA ASP A 560 -10.97 -27.40 -21.18
C ASP A 560 -10.51 -25.93 -21.03
N LEU A 561 -10.13 -25.31 -22.15
CA LEU A 561 -9.65 -23.93 -22.20
C LEU A 561 -10.82 -22.95 -22.26
N ALA A 562 -10.61 -21.75 -21.71
CA ALA A 562 -11.57 -20.66 -21.81
C ALA A 562 -11.66 -20.12 -23.24
N PHE A 563 -12.85 -19.58 -23.58
CA PHE A 563 -13.12 -18.93 -24.87
C PHE A 563 -12.75 -19.81 -26.09
N ASP A 564 -12.16 -19.20 -27.11
CA ASP A 564 -11.66 -19.81 -28.33
C ASP A 564 -10.15 -20.13 -28.28
N HIS A 565 -9.55 -20.16 -27.08
CA HIS A 565 -8.09 -20.29 -26.92
C HIS A 565 -7.52 -21.61 -27.45
N LYS A 566 -8.34 -22.67 -27.48
CA LYS A 566 -7.98 -23.93 -28.12
C LYS A 566 -7.77 -23.78 -29.63
N GLN A 567 -8.51 -22.87 -30.28
CA GLN A 567 -8.32 -22.54 -31.68
C GLN A 567 -7.05 -21.72 -31.87
N ILE A 568 -6.81 -20.71 -31.02
CA ILE A 568 -5.60 -19.89 -31.05
C ILE A 568 -4.33 -20.74 -30.97
N LEU A 569 -4.32 -21.76 -30.10
CA LEU A 569 -3.19 -22.69 -29.97
C LEU A 569 -2.99 -23.58 -31.20
N LYS A 570 -4.05 -24.00 -31.89
CA LYS A 570 -3.95 -24.74 -33.16
C LYS A 570 -3.37 -23.86 -34.26
N ASP A 571 -3.89 -22.64 -34.39
CA ASP A 571 -3.42 -21.68 -35.40
C ASP A 571 -1.97 -21.24 -35.18
N ALA A 572 -1.46 -21.37 -33.95
CA ALA A 572 -0.07 -21.11 -33.58
C ALA A 572 0.89 -22.29 -33.84
N ASP A 573 0.40 -23.39 -34.42
CA ASP A 573 1.10 -24.67 -34.59
C ASP A 573 1.63 -25.27 -33.26
N VAL A 574 0.87 -25.09 -32.18
CA VAL A 574 1.20 -25.63 -30.86
C VAL A 574 0.36 -26.87 -30.52
N LEU A 575 -0.90 -26.97 -30.96
CA LEU A 575 -1.81 -28.07 -30.61
C LEU A 575 -2.13 -29.07 -31.73
#